data_AF-A0A366R7I2-F1
#
_entry.id   AF-A0A366R7I2-F1
#
_cell.length_a   1.000
_cell.length_b   1.000
_cell.length_c   1.000
_cell.angle_alpha   90.00
_cell.angle_beta   90.00
_cell.angle_gamma   90.00
#
_symmetry.space_group_name_H-M   'P 1'
#
loop_
_entity.id
_entity.type
_entity.pdbx_description
1 polymer ?
#
loop_
_entity_poly.entity_id
_entity_poly.type
_entity_poly.pdbx_seq_one_letter_code
_entity_poly.pdbx_strand_id
1 'polypeptide(L)'
;MSPRNLNVLVTSFAGLGLPPTLVLPLSPSTSVTELRERLDDRLPTTQSRFILTTLSNKQLPNSSDSPISDYLSTINDEFLSLRLAVPLCGGKGGFGSQLRAAGGRMSSRKKKSQEDHGSSRNLDGRRLRTVNEAKALAEYLAIKPEMEKKEKEKRRERWEQIVQISEQKEAEIKTGSKSRLDGQWVEDKEESSERTREAVLAAMKAGNYRDNLLGTSHDSGSTQPSNEQSGSDEEKGASSGESTPPPAEDSKNDKGKARSFFGFDEDDEFMSSDEEDEEK
;
A
#
# COMPACT_ATOMS: atom_id res chain seq x y z
N MET A 1 -25.35 60.53 -38.60
CA MET A 1 -25.35 59.71 -37.37
C MET A 1 -24.47 58.50 -37.65
N SER A 2 -23.40 58.30 -36.88
CA SER A 2 -22.50 57.17 -37.05
C SER A 2 -23.28 55.86 -36.91
N PRO A 3 -23.10 54.85 -37.78
CA PRO A 3 -23.75 53.56 -37.60
C PRO A 3 -23.31 52.99 -36.26
N ARG A 4 -24.26 52.73 -35.37
CA ARG A 4 -23.97 52.00 -34.14
C ARG A 4 -23.58 50.58 -34.55
N ASN A 5 -22.32 50.23 -34.40
CA ASN A 5 -21.85 48.88 -34.63
C ASN A 5 -21.99 48.10 -33.33
N LEU A 6 -22.59 46.93 -33.42
CA LEU A 6 -22.75 45.98 -32.34
C LEU A 6 -21.74 44.85 -32.53
N ASN A 7 -20.89 44.65 -31.55
CA ASN A 7 -19.87 43.61 -31.59
C ASN A 7 -20.47 42.30 -31.07
N VAL A 8 -20.81 41.37 -31.97
CA VAL A 8 -21.26 40.04 -31.57
C VAL A 8 -20.03 39.17 -31.30
N LEU A 9 -19.85 38.79 -30.05
CA LEU A 9 -18.79 37.92 -29.56
C LEU A 9 -19.33 36.50 -29.48
N VAL A 10 -18.89 35.61 -30.38
CA VAL A 10 -19.29 34.20 -30.38
C VAL A 10 -18.17 33.36 -29.79
N THR A 11 -18.37 32.85 -28.58
CA THR A 11 -17.46 31.89 -27.95
C THR A 11 -17.61 30.53 -28.62
N SER A 12 -16.53 30.03 -29.22
CA SER A 12 -16.46 28.72 -29.86
C SER A 12 -16.02 27.63 -28.87
N PHE A 13 -16.00 26.37 -29.31
CA PHE A 13 -15.47 25.24 -28.54
C PHE A 13 -14.27 24.62 -29.26
N ALA A 14 -13.43 23.92 -28.50
CA ALA A 14 -12.21 23.30 -29.02
C ALA A 14 -12.52 22.25 -30.10
N GLY A 15 -11.64 22.14 -31.11
CA GLY A 15 -11.77 21.17 -32.19
C GLY A 15 -12.37 21.70 -33.50
N LEU A 16 -12.83 22.95 -33.53
CA LEU A 16 -13.35 23.59 -34.75
C LEU A 16 -12.28 24.27 -35.62
N GLY A 17 -11.02 24.33 -35.18
CA GLY A 17 -9.95 25.06 -35.90
C GLY A 17 -10.12 26.59 -35.91
N LEU A 18 -11.01 27.12 -35.07
CA LEU A 18 -11.34 28.53 -34.94
C LEU A 18 -10.74 29.12 -33.65
N PRO A 19 -10.51 30.44 -33.59
CA PRO A 19 -10.15 31.11 -32.34
C PRO A 19 -11.25 30.89 -31.27
N PRO A 20 -10.90 30.98 -29.97
CA PRO A 20 -11.83 30.75 -28.87
C PRO A 20 -13.02 31.72 -28.87
N THR A 21 -12.84 32.91 -29.44
CA THR A 21 -13.90 33.91 -29.60
C THR A 21 -13.84 34.46 -31.02
N LEU A 22 -14.96 34.39 -31.73
CA LEU A 22 -15.16 35.06 -33.01
C LEU A 22 -15.85 36.40 -32.78
N VAL A 23 -15.39 37.43 -33.47
CA VAL A 23 -15.97 38.77 -33.39
C VAL A 23 -16.61 39.10 -34.73
N LEU A 24 -17.92 39.40 -34.69
CA LEU A 24 -18.71 39.79 -35.84
C LEU A 24 -19.25 41.21 -35.60
N PRO A 25 -18.66 42.25 -36.22
CA PRO A 25 -19.23 43.59 -36.17
C PRO A 25 -20.48 43.63 -37.06
N LEU A 26 -21.64 43.83 -36.46
CA LEU A 26 -22.95 43.85 -37.13
C LEU A 26 -23.75 45.11 -36.75
N SER A 27 -24.74 45.49 -37.55
CA SER A 27 -25.68 46.55 -37.16
C SER A 27 -26.68 45.99 -36.13
N PRO A 28 -27.18 46.77 -35.15
CA PRO A 28 -28.20 46.30 -34.21
C PRO A 28 -29.50 45.85 -34.90
N SER A 29 -29.74 46.33 -36.13
CA SER A 29 -30.91 45.97 -36.95
C SER A 29 -30.74 44.70 -37.78
N THR A 30 -29.56 44.06 -37.78
CA THR A 30 -29.37 42.80 -38.52
C THR A 30 -30.23 41.71 -37.90
N SER A 31 -30.80 40.85 -38.75
CA SER A 31 -31.65 39.74 -38.31
C SER A 31 -30.81 38.60 -37.74
N VAL A 32 -31.45 37.72 -36.96
CA VAL A 32 -30.80 36.48 -36.48
C VAL A 32 -30.42 35.57 -37.64
N THR A 33 -31.20 35.55 -38.73
CA THR A 33 -30.89 34.78 -39.94
C THR A 33 -29.59 35.27 -40.59
N GLU A 34 -29.41 36.58 -40.78
CA GLU A 34 -28.18 37.14 -41.37
C GLU A 34 -26.95 36.87 -40.49
N LEU A 35 -27.10 36.96 -39.16
CA LEU A 35 -26.04 36.57 -38.22
C LEU A 35 -25.64 35.10 -38.39
N ARG A 36 -26.62 34.23 -38.59
CA ARG A 36 -26.40 32.78 -38.75
C ARG A 36 -25.63 32.50 -40.04
N GLU A 37 -26.03 33.11 -41.15
CA GLU A 37 -25.36 32.98 -42.44
C GLU A 37 -23.89 33.44 -42.36
N ARG A 38 -23.64 34.63 -41.77
CA ARG A 38 -22.28 35.16 -41.55
C ARG A 38 -21.42 34.25 -40.66
N LEU A 39 -22.05 33.49 -39.77
CA LEU A 39 -21.37 32.56 -38.89
C LEU A 39 -21.11 31.23 -39.60
N ASP A 40 -22.07 30.73 -40.38
CA ASP A 40 -21.97 29.49 -41.15
C ASP A 40 -20.87 29.60 -42.23
N ASP A 41 -20.67 30.77 -42.84
CA ASP A 41 -19.53 31.06 -43.74
C ASP A 41 -18.15 30.89 -43.07
N ARG A 42 -18.10 31.07 -41.73
CA ARG A 42 -16.87 30.96 -40.94
C ARG A 42 -16.72 29.63 -40.23
N LEU A 43 -17.80 28.85 -40.13
CA LEU A 43 -17.80 27.56 -39.47
C LEU A 43 -17.43 26.45 -40.46
N PRO A 44 -16.70 25.42 -40.02
CA PRO A 44 -16.47 24.25 -40.87
C PRO A 44 -17.80 23.53 -41.13
N THR A 45 -18.00 23.10 -42.38
CA THR A 45 -19.18 22.31 -42.79
C THR A 45 -19.22 21.00 -42.01
N THR A 46 -20.05 20.96 -40.97
CA THR A 46 -20.17 19.83 -40.05
C THR A 46 -21.61 19.29 -40.10
N GLN A 47 -21.80 17.98 -40.00
CA GLN A 47 -23.13 17.35 -39.93
C GLN A 47 -23.87 17.61 -38.60
N SER A 48 -23.22 18.30 -37.66
CA SER A 48 -23.75 18.57 -36.32
C SER A 48 -24.56 19.87 -36.31
N ARG A 49 -25.72 19.82 -35.66
CA ARG A 49 -26.52 21.03 -35.40
C ARG A 49 -25.78 21.96 -34.46
N PHE A 50 -25.54 23.22 -34.83
CA PHE A 50 -25.05 24.22 -33.90
C PHE A 50 -26.21 24.88 -33.12
N ILE A 51 -25.98 25.14 -31.84
CA ILE A 51 -26.87 25.85 -30.93
C ILE A 51 -26.16 27.14 -30.52
N LEU A 52 -26.81 28.28 -30.75
CA LEU A 52 -26.38 29.57 -30.21
C LEU A 52 -27.22 29.93 -29.00
N THR A 53 -26.56 30.24 -27.89
CA THR A 53 -27.21 30.75 -26.68
C THR A 53 -26.59 32.06 -26.23
N THR A 54 -27.39 32.97 -25.69
CA THR A 54 -26.88 34.12 -24.95
C THR A 54 -26.25 33.68 -23.62
N LEU A 55 -25.58 34.61 -22.92
CA LEU A 55 -25.12 34.39 -21.54
C LEU A 55 -26.26 34.11 -20.54
N SER A 56 -27.48 34.59 -20.84
CA SER A 56 -28.69 34.32 -20.07
C SER A 56 -29.36 32.97 -20.41
N ASN A 57 -28.68 32.11 -21.16
CA ASN A 57 -29.20 30.81 -21.65
C ASN A 57 -30.45 30.93 -22.53
N LYS A 58 -30.69 32.09 -23.17
CA LYS A 58 -31.73 32.24 -24.18
C LYS A 58 -31.20 31.70 -25.51
N GLN A 59 -31.85 30.67 -26.03
CA GLN A 59 -31.47 30.09 -27.33
C GLN A 59 -31.92 31.00 -28.48
N LEU A 60 -31.03 31.24 -29.43
CA LEU A 60 -31.37 31.92 -30.67
C LEU A 60 -32.00 30.91 -31.66
N PRO A 61 -33.10 31.28 -32.32
CA PRO A 61 -33.75 30.43 -33.33
C PRO A 61 -32.83 30.18 -34.54
N ASN A 62 -33.18 29.17 -35.34
CA ASN A 62 -32.44 28.83 -36.57
C ASN A 62 -32.64 29.85 -37.69
N SER A 63 -33.85 30.38 -37.84
CA SER A 63 -34.16 31.50 -38.72
C SER A 63 -35.13 32.42 -37.98
N SER A 64 -34.85 33.72 -37.96
CA SER A 64 -35.76 34.72 -37.41
C SER A 64 -35.41 36.10 -37.96
N ASP A 65 -36.43 36.86 -38.31
CA ASP A 65 -36.31 38.25 -38.75
C ASP A 65 -36.24 39.24 -37.56
N SER A 66 -36.32 38.73 -36.33
CA SER A 66 -36.11 39.53 -35.12
C SER A 66 -34.69 40.12 -35.13
N PRO A 67 -34.54 41.42 -34.80
CA PRO A 67 -33.23 42.04 -34.73
C PRO A 67 -32.41 41.46 -33.57
N ILE A 68 -31.09 41.45 -33.73
CA ILE A 68 -30.15 40.99 -32.71
C ILE A 68 -30.24 41.86 -31.43
N SER A 69 -30.71 43.11 -31.55
CA SER A 69 -30.93 44.03 -30.42
C SER A 69 -31.88 43.47 -29.35
N ASP A 70 -32.83 42.61 -29.73
CA ASP A 70 -33.82 42.02 -28.79
C ASP A 70 -33.19 41.00 -27.81
N TYR A 71 -31.94 40.61 -28.07
CA TYR A 71 -31.17 39.69 -27.25
C TYR A 71 -30.12 40.40 -26.39
N LEU A 72 -30.04 41.73 -26.46
CA LEU A 72 -29.20 42.52 -25.58
C LEU A 72 -29.76 42.51 -24.15
N SER A 73 -28.86 42.55 -23.18
CA SER A 73 -29.24 42.65 -21.77
C SER A 73 -29.70 44.08 -21.45
N THR A 74 -29.04 45.07 -22.06
CA THR A 74 -29.37 46.49 -21.96
C THR A 74 -29.47 47.11 -23.36
N ILE A 75 -30.37 48.08 -23.54
CA ILE A 75 -30.60 48.79 -24.81
C ILE A 75 -29.36 49.56 -25.31
N ASN A 76 -28.44 49.90 -24.40
CA ASN A 76 -27.21 50.65 -24.70
C ASN A 76 -25.97 49.76 -24.83
N ASP A 77 -26.10 48.43 -24.76
CA ASP A 77 -24.93 47.55 -24.87
C ASP A 77 -24.36 47.57 -26.29
N GLU A 78 -23.04 47.79 -26.39
CA GLU A 78 -22.32 47.82 -27.68
C GLU A 78 -21.83 46.43 -28.13
N PHE A 79 -22.07 45.40 -27.31
CA PHE A 79 -21.65 44.03 -27.60
C PHE A 79 -22.73 43.02 -27.20
N LEU A 80 -22.79 41.91 -27.95
CA LEU A 80 -23.62 40.76 -27.61
C LEU A 80 -22.75 39.52 -27.49
N SER A 81 -22.79 38.89 -26.32
CA SER A 81 -22.04 37.65 -26.07
C SER A 81 -22.93 36.42 -26.33
N LEU A 82 -22.50 35.61 -27.29
CA LEU A 82 -23.14 34.36 -27.70
C LEU A 82 -22.18 33.20 -27.45
N ARG A 83 -22.73 32.04 -27.09
CA ARG A 83 -22.00 30.78 -26.95
C ARG A 83 -22.45 29.84 -28.04
N LEU A 84 -21.48 29.30 -28.78
CA LEU A 84 -21.68 28.23 -29.74
C LEU A 84 -21.53 26.88 -29.03
N ALA A 85 -22.55 26.04 -29.13
CA ALA A 85 -22.54 24.69 -28.58
C ALA A 85 -23.02 23.67 -29.62
N VAL A 86 -22.57 22.43 -29.48
CA VAL A 86 -23.07 21.27 -30.25
C VAL A 86 -23.86 20.38 -29.30
N PRO A 87 -25.06 19.89 -29.69
CA PRO A 87 -25.77 18.89 -28.93
C PRO A 87 -24.93 17.62 -28.93
N LEU A 88 -24.49 17.22 -27.76
CA LEU A 88 -23.81 15.94 -27.59
C LEU A 88 -24.86 14.83 -27.64
N CYS A 89 -24.52 13.73 -28.31
CA CYS A 89 -25.28 12.48 -28.20
C CYS A 89 -25.25 12.09 -26.72
N GLY A 90 -26.36 12.32 -26.03
CA GLY A 90 -26.41 12.24 -24.57
C GLY A 90 -25.98 10.86 -24.04
N GLY A 91 -25.46 10.88 -22.82
CA GLY A 91 -25.41 9.72 -21.93
C GLY A 91 -25.98 10.15 -20.58
N LYS A 92 -26.61 9.23 -19.84
CA LYS A 92 -27.01 9.43 -18.45
C LYS A 92 -25.81 9.95 -17.65
N GLY A 93 -25.73 11.28 -17.48
CA GLY A 93 -24.58 11.94 -16.88
C GLY A 93 -24.25 11.33 -15.52
N GLY A 94 -22.97 11.28 -15.18
CA GLY A 94 -22.46 10.69 -13.93
C GLY A 94 -22.97 11.33 -12.63
N PHE A 95 -23.85 12.34 -12.72
CA PHE A 95 -24.51 12.97 -11.58
C PHE A 95 -25.28 11.96 -10.73
N GLY A 96 -26.04 11.04 -11.34
CA GLY A 96 -26.77 10.01 -10.59
C GLY A 96 -25.85 9.05 -9.85
N SER A 97 -24.70 8.68 -10.44
CA SER A 97 -23.68 7.89 -9.76
C SER A 97 -22.97 8.68 -8.66
N GLN A 98 -22.71 9.98 -8.86
CA GLN A 98 -22.16 10.84 -7.83
C GLN A 98 -23.10 10.97 -6.64
N LEU A 99 -24.41 11.13 -6.86
CA LEU A 99 -25.41 11.14 -5.79
C LEU A 99 -25.45 9.81 -5.02
N ARG A 100 -25.41 8.68 -5.72
CA ARG A 100 -25.32 7.36 -5.07
C ARG A 100 -24.04 7.21 -4.25
N ALA A 101 -22.90 7.63 -4.80
CA ALA A 101 -21.61 7.60 -4.11
C ALA A 101 -21.60 8.51 -2.88
N ALA A 102 -22.15 9.73 -3.00
CA ALA A 102 -22.27 10.67 -1.89
C ALA A 102 -23.21 10.14 -0.79
N GLY A 103 -24.37 9.60 -1.16
CA GLY A 103 -25.32 8.99 -0.22
C GLY A 103 -24.73 7.82 0.56
N GLY A 104 -23.94 6.97 -0.09
CA GLY A 104 -23.20 5.88 0.58
C GLY A 104 -22.23 6.39 1.66
N ARG A 105 -21.51 7.48 1.37
CA ARG A 105 -20.56 8.12 2.30
C ARG A 105 -21.25 8.77 3.50
N MET A 106 -22.44 9.33 3.31
CA MET A 106 -23.21 9.94 4.39
C MET A 106 -23.77 8.90 5.37
N SER A 107 -24.13 7.71 4.88
CA SER A 107 -24.65 6.62 5.72
C SER A 107 -23.58 6.03 6.65
N SER A 108 -22.36 5.80 6.14
CA SER A 108 -21.28 5.21 6.94
C SER A 108 -20.77 6.14 8.04
N ARG A 109 -20.73 7.46 7.78
CA ARG A 109 -20.28 8.46 8.77
C ARG A 109 -21.21 8.59 9.96
N LYS A 110 -22.52 8.35 9.77
CA LYS A 110 -23.52 8.40 10.85
C LYS A 110 -23.31 7.28 11.88
N LYS A 111 -22.92 6.07 11.45
CA LYS A 111 -22.60 4.96 12.36
C LYS A 111 -21.35 5.26 13.21
N LYS A 112 -20.28 5.75 12.58
CA LYS A 112 -19.03 6.08 13.29
C LYS A 112 -19.19 7.26 14.25
N SER A 113 -20.02 8.25 13.90
CA SER A 113 -20.32 9.39 14.78
C SER A 113 -21.00 8.97 16.09
N GLN A 114 -21.68 7.83 16.13
CA GLN A 114 -22.32 7.32 17.36
C GLN A 114 -21.28 6.86 18.39
N GLU A 115 -20.16 6.31 17.91
CA GLU A 115 -19.04 5.85 18.75
C GLU A 115 -18.13 7.03 19.15
N ASP A 116 -18.00 8.05 18.29
CA ASP A 116 -17.22 9.27 18.54
C ASP A 116 -17.94 10.33 19.42
N HIS A 117 -19.04 9.97 20.09
CA HIS A 117 -19.75 10.87 21.02
C HIS A 117 -19.00 11.16 22.33
N GLY A 118 -17.74 10.78 22.46
CA GLY A 118 -16.92 11.01 23.68
C GLY A 118 -16.81 12.47 24.12
N SER A 119 -17.04 13.43 23.21
CA SER A 119 -17.05 14.86 23.51
C SER A 119 -18.39 15.36 24.10
N SER A 120 -19.48 14.63 23.86
CA SER A 120 -20.80 15.01 24.38
C SER A 120 -20.88 14.81 25.90
N ARG A 121 -21.79 15.55 26.53
CA ARG A 121 -22.01 15.56 27.98
C ARG A 121 -23.33 14.87 28.32
N ASN A 122 -23.36 14.20 29.46
CA ASN A 122 -24.58 13.70 30.08
C ASN A 122 -25.41 14.85 30.66
N LEU A 123 -26.66 14.56 31.04
CA LEU A 123 -27.53 15.52 31.75
C LEU A 123 -26.94 15.99 33.10
N ASP A 124 -26.01 15.21 33.65
CA ASP A 124 -25.21 15.52 34.85
C ASP A 124 -23.96 16.39 34.54
N GLY A 125 -23.79 16.85 33.29
CA GLY A 125 -22.66 17.71 32.88
C GLY A 125 -21.30 17.01 32.72
N ARG A 126 -21.18 15.74 33.12
CA ARG A 126 -19.99 14.89 32.90
C ARG A 126 -19.85 14.50 31.43
N ARG A 127 -18.62 14.47 30.91
CA ARG A 127 -18.35 14.00 29.55
C ARG A 127 -18.57 12.49 29.44
N LEU A 128 -19.11 12.02 28.32
CA LEU A 128 -19.31 10.58 28.10
C LEU A 128 -18.00 9.79 28.16
N ARG A 129 -16.89 10.39 27.73
CA ARG A 129 -15.56 9.77 27.80
C ARG A 129 -15.18 9.35 29.22
N THR A 130 -15.31 10.23 30.21
CA THR A 130 -14.91 9.93 31.59
C THR A 130 -15.83 8.89 32.23
N VAL A 131 -17.10 8.86 31.84
CA VAL A 131 -18.05 7.83 32.29
C VAL A 131 -17.71 6.48 31.68
N ASN A 132 -17.34 6.42 30.41
CA ASN A 132 -16.92 5.17 29.77
C ASN A 132 -15.60 4.65 30.33
N GLU A 133 -14.63 5.53 30.59
CA GLU A 133 -13.37 5.19 31.26
C GLU A 133 -13.62 4.64 32.67
N ALA A 134 -14.49 5.28 33.46
CA ALA A 134 -14.86 4.79 34.79
C ALA A 134 -15.57 3.42 34.75
N LYS A 135 -16.44 3.19 33.76
CA LYS A 135 -17.09 1.88 33.55
C LYS A 135 -16.08 0.79 33.20
N ALA A 136 -15.15 1.08 32.29
CA ALA A 136 -14.10 0.14 31.91
C ALA A 136 -13.18 -0.20 33.09
N LEU A 137 -12.85 0.78 33.94
CA LEU A 137 -12.08 0.55 35.16
C LEU A 137 -12.84 -0.30 36.18
N ALA A 138 -14.14 -0.05 36.37
CA ALA A 138 -14.98 -0.84 37.26
C ALA A 138 -15.09 -2.30 36.79
N GLU A 139 -15.26 -2.52 35.48
CA GLU A 139 -15.28 -3.84 34.88
C GLU A 139 -13.93 -4.57 35.05
N TYR A 140 -12.82 -3.86 34.84
CA TYR A 140 -11.49 -4.43 35.07
C TYR A 140 -11.27 -4.85 36.53
N LEU A 141 -11.67 -4.02 37.49
CA LEU A 141 -11.59 -4.35 38.91
C LEU A 141 -12.49 -5.53 39.30
N ALA A 142 -13.65 -5.67 38.65
CA ALA A 142 -14.54 -6.82 38.86
C ALA A 142 -13.95 -8.11 38.28
N ILE A 143 -13.21 -8.03 37.17
CA ILE A 143 -12.59 -9.18 36.49
C ILE A 143 -11.26 -9.61 37.13
N LYS A 144 -10.54 -8.68 37.78
CA LYS A 144 -9.26 -8.96 38.48
C LYS A 144 -9.27 -10.21 39.38
N PRO A 145 -10.23 -10.43 40.29
CA PRO A 145 -10.25 -11.62 41.13
C PRO A 145 -10.48 -12.92 40.35
N GLU A 146 -11.25 -12.89 39.25
CA GLU A 146 -11.44 -14.05 38.39
C GLU A 146 -10.17 -14.38 37.60
N MET A 147 -9.46 -13.35 37.13
CA MET A 147 -8.18 -13.49 36.44
C MET A 147 -7.11 -14.09 37.35
N GLU A 148 -7.01 -13.61 38.59
CA GLU A 148 -6.05 -14.12 39.56
C GLU A 148 -6.35 -15.57 39.95
N LYS A 149 -7.62 -15.94 40.11
CA LYS A 149 -8.02 -17.34 40.35
C LYS A 149 -7.63 -18.25 39.19
N LYS A 150 -7.90 -17.82 37.94
CA LYS A 150 -7.52 -18.55 36.74
C LYS A 150 -6.00 -18.69 36.59
N GLU A 151 -5.24 -17.67 36.96
CA GLU A 151 -3.78 -17.73 36.94
C GLU A 151 -3.23 -18.69 38.00
N LYS A 152 -3.77 -18.64 39.23
CA LYS A 152 -3.43 -19.60 40.29
C LYS A 152 -3.80 -21.03 39.92
N GLU A 153 -4.92 -21.24 39.24
CA GLU A 153 -5.32 -22.55 38.72
C GLU A 153 -4.36 -23.05 37.63
N LYS A 154 -4.04 -22.23 36.62
CA LYS A 154 -3.05 -22.58 35.59
C LYS A 154 -1.66 -22.83 36.16
N ARG A 155 -1.25 -22.07 37.17
CA ARG A 155 0.02 -22.30 37.89
C ARG A 155 -0.03 -23.66 38.57
N ARG A 156 -1.08 -23.98 39.33
CA ARG A 156 -1.26 -25.29 39.95
C ARG A 156 -1.26 -26.43 38.94
N GLU A 157 -1.96 -26.27 37.82
CA GLU A 157 -2.01 -27.28 36.75
C GLU A 157 -0.63 -27.51 36.12
N ARG A 158 0.15 -26.45 35.87
CA ARG A 158 1.54 -26.58 35.39
C ARG A 158 2.43 -27.31 36.40
N TRP A 159 2.32 -26.96 37.69
CA TRP A 159 3.03 -27.65 38.75
C TRP A 159 2.65 -29.13 38.82
N GLU A 160 1.36 -29.44 38.73
CA GLU A 160 0.87 -30.81 38.71
C GLU A 160 1.38 -31.60 37.50
N GLN A 161 1.40 -30.99 36.31
CA GLN A 161 1.97 -31.60 35.11
C GLN A 161 3.49 -31.87 35.27
N ILE A 162 4.24 -30.93 35.84
CA ILE A 162 5.68 -31.13 36.11
C ILE A 162 5.90 -32.29 37.08
N VAL A 163 5.11 -32.35 38.16
CA VAL A 163 5.18 -33.43 39.15
C VAL A 163 4.86 -34.78 38.49
N GLN A 164 3.79 -34.86 37.69
CA GLN A 164 3.43 -36.08 36.97
C GLN A 164 4.51 -36.52 35.98
N ILE A 165 5.12 -35.59 35.24
CA ILE A 165 6.22 -35.89 34.32
C ILE A 165 7.45 -36.38 35.10
N SER A 166 7.77 -35.76 36.24
CA SER A 166 8.88 -36.22 37.09
C SER A 166 8.62 -37.61 37.67
N GLU A 167 7.41 -37.90 38.14
CA GLU A 167 7.04 -39.20 38.67
C GLU A 167 7.05 -40.29 37.58
N GLN A 168 6.57 -39.97 36.37
CA GLN A 168 6.68 -40.87 35.22
C GLN A 168 8.14 -41.12 34.81
N LYS A 169 8.97 -40.08 34.81
CA LYS A 169 10.41 -40.18 34.51
C LYS A 169 11.14 -40.97 35.59
N GLU A 170 10.81 -40.79 36.86
CA GLU A 170 11.33 -41.60 37.96
C GLU A 170 10.87 -43.05 37.87
N ALA A 171 9.61 -43.31 37.51
CA ALA A 171 9.10 -44.66 37.27
C ALA A 171 9.79 -45.32 36.06
N GLU A 172 10.08 -44.56 35.00
CA GLU A 172 10.83 -45.03 33.82
C GLU A 172 12.30 -45.33 34.14
N ILE A 173 12.93 -44.50 34.99
CA ILE A 173 14.29 -44.73 35.50
C ILE A 173 14.31 -45.95 36.43
N LYS A 174 13.31 -46.09 37.30
CA LYS A 174 13.18 -47.22 38.24
C LYS A 174 12.85 -48.55 37.55
N THR A 175 12.17 -48.50 36.40
CA THR A 175 11.90 -49.67 35.54
C THR A 175 13.06 -50.00 34.57
N GLY A 176 14.14 -49.21 34.59
CA GLY A 176 15.48 -49.65 34.17
C GLY A 176 15.72 -49.77 32.66
N SER A 177 14.90 -49.17 31.79
CA SER A 177 14.97 -49.43 30.34
C SER A 177 15.88 -48.48 29.53
N LYS A 178 16.17 -47.25 30.00
CA LYS A 178 16.81 -46.21 29.15
C LYS A 178 18.14 -45.61 29.63
N SER A 179 18.87 -46.28 30.53
CA SER A 179 20.20 -45.82 30.99
C SER A 179 21.38 -46.43 30.21
N ARG A 180 21.15 -46.91 28.98
CA ARG A 180 22.23 -47.37 28.09
C ARG A 180 22.02 -46.68 26.75
N LEU A 181 23.11 -46.11 26.24
CA LEU A 181 23.22 -45.47 24.93
C LEU A 181 22.35 -46.21 23.91
N ASP A 182 21.54 -45.45 23.17
CA ASP A 182 20.62 -45.96 22.16
C ASP A 182 21.35 -46.96 21.25
N GLY A 183 21.01 -48.24 21.36
CA GLY A 183 21.73 -49.32 20.66
C GLY A 183 21.73 -49.11 19.15
N GLN A 184 20.66 -48.49 18.64
CA GLN A 184 20.54 -48.11 17.23
C GLN A 184 21.58 -47.06 16.82
N TRP A 185 21.88 -46.08 17.68
CA TRP A 185 22.89 -45.07 17.37
C TRP A 185 24.31 -45.65 17.34
N VAL A 186 24.59 -46.63 18.21
CA VAL A 186 25.89 -47.32 18.24
C VAL A 186 26.04 -48.23 17.00
N GLU A 187 25.00 -48.98 16.64
CA GLU A 187 24.99 -49.82 15.44
C GLU A 187 25.10 -49.00 14.15
N ASP A 188 24.37 -47.89 14.01
CA ASP A 188 24.46 -47.00 12.83
C ASP A 188 25.86 -46.36 12.70
N LYS A 189 26.49 -46.03 13.83
CA LYS A 189 27.87 -45.52 13.86
C LYS A 189 28.87 -46.59 13.42
N GLU A 190 28.67 -47.83 13.83
CA GLU A 190 29.54 -48.94 13.45
C GLU A 190 29.35 -49.30 11.97
N GLU A 191 28.11 -49.41 11.48
CA GLU A 191 27.79 -49.76 10.10
C GLU A 191 28.30 -48.73 9.09
N SER A 192 28.19 -47.43 9.41
CA SER A 192 28.76 -46.37 8.59
C SER A 192 30.30 -46.40 8.56
N SER A 193 30.94 -46.81 9.66
CA SER A 193 32.39 -46.98 9.72
C SER A 193 32.86 -48.19 8.92
N GLU A 194 32.09 -49.30 8.93
CA GLU A 194 32.39 -50.50 8.17
C GLU A 194 32.20 -50.29 6.66
N ARG A 195 31.11 -49.65 6.23
CA ARG A 195 30.90 -49.27 4.82
C ARG A 195 32.06 -48.43 4.28
N THR A 196 32.60 -47.53 5.10
CA THR A 196 33.74 -46.68 4.70
C THR A 196 35.03 -47.51 4.56
N ARG A 197 35.29 -48.43 5.48
CA ARG A 197 36.45 -49.34 5.42
C ARG A 197 36.37 -50.28 4.22
N GLU A 198 35.19 -50.80 3.93
CA GLU A 198 34.94 -51.69 2.79
C GLU A 198 35.14 -50.96 1.46
N ALA A 199 34.65 -49.72 1.32
CA ALA A 199 34.86 -48.91 0.13
C ALA A 199 36.35 -48.62 -0.15
N VAL A 200 37.14 -48.35 0.89
CA VAL A 200 38.59 -48.13 0.76
C VAL A 200 39.31 -49.43 0.36
N LEU A 201 38.96 -50.57 0.97
CA LEU A 201 39.52 -51.87 0.60
C LEU A 201 39.17 -52.26 -0.84
N ALA A 202 37.93 -52.00 -1.27
CA ALA A 202 37.50 -52.24 -2.65
C ALA A 202 38.27 -51.35 -3.64
N ALA A 203 38.49 -50.07 -3.32
CA ALA A 203 39.26 -49.15 -4.15
C ALA A 203 40.74 -49.56 -4.27
N MET A 204 41.35 -50.03 -3.17
CA MET A 204 42.72 -50.58 -3.19
C MET A 204 42.81 -51.88 -4.01
N LYS A 205 41.83 -52.78 -3.90
CA LYS A 205 41.80 -54.05 -4.65
C LYS A 205 41.52 -53.84 -6.15
N ALA A 206 40.69 -52.86 -6.50
CA ALA A 206 40.38 -52.54 -7.89
C ALA A 206 41.57 -51.91 -8.65
N GLY A 207 42.62 -51.46 -7.95
CA GLY A 207 43.87 -50.98 -8.57
C GLY A 207 43.74 -49.66 -9.34
N ASN A 208 42.62 -48.95 -9.21
CA ASN A 208 42.36 -47.67 -9.88
C ASN A 208 42.87 -46.44 -9.10
N TYR A 209 43.85 -46.58 -8.20
CA TYR A 209 44.42 -45.43 -7.49
C TYR A 209 45.51 -44.76 -8.34
N ARG A 210 45.36 -43.46 -8.65
CA ARG A 210 46.40 -42.64 -9.28
C ARG A 210 47.17 -41.89 -8.20
N ASP A 211 48.44 -42.25 -8.04
CA ASP A 211 49.39 -41.55 -7.18
C ASP A 211 49.91 -40.29 -7.91
N ASN A 212 49.49 -39.11 -7.46
CA ASN A 212 49.89 -37.82 -8.04
C ASN A 212 51.19 -37.27 -7.40
N LEU A 213 52.04 -38.11 -6.80
CA LEU A 213 53.21 -37.67 -6.03
C LEU A 213 54.56 -37.73 -6.78
N LEU A 214 54.65 -38.28 -7.99
CA LEU A 214 55.92 -38.57 -8.67
C LEU A 214 56.06 -37.90 -10.05
N GLY A 215 55.89 -36.57 -10.10
CA GLY A 215 55.81 -35.81 -11.35
C GLY A 215 56.70 -34.56 -11.46
N THR A 216 57.86 -34.46 -10.81
CA THR A 216 58.85 -33.38 -11.09
C THR A 216 60.29 -33.77 -10.72
N SER A 217 61.11 -34.24 -11.68
CA SER A 217 62.59 -34.19 -11.55
C SER A 217 63.35 -34.38 -12.88
N HIS A 218 63.71 -33.26 -13.51
CA HIS A 218 64.86 -33.08 -14.42
C HIS A 218 65.02 -31.54 -14.54
N ASP A 219 66.10 -30.82 -14.32
CA ASP A 219 67.52 -31.11 -14.06
C ASP A 219 68.15 -29.82 -13.46
N SER A 220 69.05 -30.02 -12.49
CA SER A 220 70.19 -29.24 -11.97
C SER A 220 70.38 -27.72 -12.22
N GLY A 221 70.76 -27.00 -11.16
CA GLY A 221 71.79 -25.93 -11.28
C GLY A 221 71.60 -24.61 -10.52
N SER A 222 71.79 -24.61 -9.19
CA SER A 222 72.39 -23.55 -8.34
C SER A 222 72.26 -22.05 -8.68
N THR A 223 71.53 -21.27 -7.87
CA THR A 223 72.04 -20.17 -6.98
C THR A 223 70.89 -19.34 -6.37
N GLN A 224 70.94 -19.15 -5.04
CA GLN A 224 70.15 -18.23 -4.20
C GLN A 224 70.47 -16.73 -4.50
N PRO A 225 69.86 -15.73 -3.82
CA PRO A 225 68.45 -15.51 -3.45
C PRO A 225 68.03 -14.03 -3.67
N SER A 226 66.75 -13.68 -3.53
CA SER A 226 66.24 -12.46 -2.84
C SER A 226 64.72 -12.34 -3.08
N ASN A 227 63.90 -12.41 -2.02
CA ASN A 227 63.44 -11.30 -1.17
C ASN A 227 62.18 -10.65 -1.77
N GLU A 228 60.97 -11.00 -1.34
CA GLU A 228 60.22 -10.48 -0.17
C GLU A 228 59.08 -9.53 -0.61
N GLN A 229 57.89 -9.83 -0.06
CA GLN A 229 56.91 -8.88 0.47
C GLN A 229 55.88 -8.17 -0.45
N SER A 230 54.66 -8.75 -0.43
CA SER A 230 53.36 -8.21 0.03
C SER A 230 53.09 -6.69 0.08
N GLY A 231 51.87 -6.32 -0.36
CA GLY A 231 51.13 -5.07 -0.04
C GLY A 231 50.99 -4.15 -1.26
N SER A 232 49.83 -4.06 -1.93
CA SER A 232 48.56 -3.39 -1.58
C SER A 232 48.38 -2.11 -2.40
N ASP A 233 47.11 -1.82 -2.67
CA ASP A 233 46.51 -0.55 -3.08
C ASP A 233 46.46 -0.11 -4.56
N GLU A 234 45.19 0.00 -4.99
CA GLU A 234 44.53 1.17 -5.59
C GLU A 234 45.05 1.68 -6.95
N GLU A 235 44.27 2.14 -7.92
CA GLU A 235 42.84 2.45 -8.10
C GLU A 235 42.69 2.94 -9.57
N LYS A 236 41.44 2.98 -10.05
CA LYS A 236 40.88 3.86 -11.11
C LYS A 236 40.97 3.52 -12.60
N GLY A 237 39.77 3.52 -13.20
CA GLY A 237 39.51 4.04 -14.55
C GLY A 237 38.58 3.15 -15.39
N ALA A 238 37.29 2.99 -15.07
CA ALA A 238 36.15 3.88 -15.37
C ALA A 238 35.48 3.66 -16.75
N SER A 239 34.25 3.12 -16.72
CA SER A 239 33.03 3.64 -17.40
C SER A 239 31.85 2.66 -17.14
N SER A 240 31.01 2.79 -16.09
CA SER A 240 29.76 3.58 -15.96
C SER A 240 28.83 3.50 -17.19
N GLY A 241 27.53 3.22 -17.12
CA GLY A 241 26.52 2.97 -16.07
C GLY A 241 25.27 2.41 -16.81
N GLU A 242 24.12 2.07 -16.26
CA GLU A 242 23.42 2.35 -15.00
C GLU A 242 22.18 1.44 -15.05
N SER A 243 21.80 0.81 -13.93
CA SER A 243 20.57 0.03 -13.77
C SER A 243 19.86 0.50 -12.50
N THR A 244 18.58 0.93 -12.59
CA THR A 244 17.44 0.72 -11.64
C THR A 244 16.26 1.70 -11.94
N PRO A 245 15.04 1.58 -11.36
CA PRO A 245 14.00 0.56 -11.60
C PRO A 245 12.57 1.19 -11.75
N PRO A 246 11.47 0.39 -11.83
CA PRO A 246 10.19 0.85 -11.26
C PRO A 246 9.52 -0.16 -10.30
N PRO A 247 8.56 0.30 -9.47
CA PRO A 247 8.21 -0.29 -8.18
C PRO A 247 7.04 -1.29 -8.20
N ALA A 248 6.91 -1.98 -7.06
CA ALA A 248 5.92 -2.97 -6.66
C ALA A 248 4.48 -2.42 -6.52
N GLU A 249 3.48 -3.32 -6.58
CA GLU A 249 2.60 -3.71 -5.46
C GLU A 249 1.61 -4.82 -5.88
N ASP A 250 1.79 -6.03 -5.34
CA ASP A 250 0.68 -6.93 -4.94
C ASP A 250 1.30 -8.14 -4.21
N SER A 251 1.33 -8.10 -2.88
CA SER A 251 1.76 -9.25 -2.06
C SER A 251 0.78 -9.51 -0.93
N LYS A 252 0.03 -10.60 -1.11
CA LYS A 252 -0.71 -11.32 -0.08
C LYS A 252 0.29 -11.86 0.95
N ASN A 253 0.04 -11.58 2.23
CA ASN A 253 0.76 -12.16 3.36
C ASN A 253 0.46 -13.66 3.46
N ASP A 254 1.48 -14.50 3.30
CA ASP A 254 1.47 -15.89 3.76
C ASP A 254 2.46 -16.05 4.93
N LYS A 255 2.04 -16.83 5.93
CA LYS A 255 2.60 -16.89 7.27
C LYS A 255 3.85 -17.76 7.32
N GLY A 256 5.01 -17.13 7.46
CA GLY A 256 6.26 -17.81 7.83
C GLY A 256 6.32 -18.13 9.33
N LYS A 257 6.48 -19.42 9.65
CA LYS A 257 6.63 -19.97 11.00
C LYS A 257 8.01 -19.61 11.56
N ALA A 258 8.06 -18.86 12.66
CA ALA A 258 9.30 -18.51 13.34
C ALA A 258 9.91 -19.73 14.06
N ARG A 259 11.23 -19.91 13.88
CA ARG A 259 12.06 -20.98 14.46
C ARG A 259 12.44 -20.55 15.89
N SER A 260 12.18 -21.38 16.89
CA SER A 260 12.62 -21.16 18.27
C SER A 260 14.12 -21.44 18.39
N PHE A 261 14.89 -20.44 18.84
CA PHE A 261 16.29 -20.58 19.23
C PHE A 261 16.35 -20.93 20.72
N PHE A 262 17.06 -22.01 21.05
CA PHE A 262 17.23 -22.53 22.41
C PHE A 262 18.43 -21.80 23.04
N GLY A 263 18.23 -20.98 24.07
CA GLY A 263 19.35 -20.40 24.83
C GLY A 263 19.18 -19.00 25.46
N PHE A 264 17.95 -18.55 25.77
CA PHE A 264 17.76 -17.23 26.43
C PHE A 264 16.60 -17.21 27.43
N ASP A 265 16.36 -18.33 28.13
CA ASP A 265 15.25 -18.45 29.11
C ASP A 265 15.75 -18.91 30.49
N GLU A 266 17.05 -18.76 30.78
CA GLU A 266 17.67 -19.30 32.01
C GLU A 266 18.11 -18.22 33.01
N ASP A 267 17.80 -16.93 32.80
CA ASP A 267 18.28 -15.83 33.65
C ASP A 267 17.20 -14.84 34.14
N ASP A 268 15.91 -15.15 34.05
CA ASP A 268 14.84 -14.34 34.67
C ASP A 268 14.54 -14.74 36.13
N GLU A 269 15.37 -15.61 36.73
CA GLU A 269 15.19 -16.12 38.10
C GLU A 269 16.00 -15.34 39.18
N PHE A 270 16.66 -14.23 38.82
CA PHE A 270 17.50 -13.45 39.75
C PHE A 270 16.85 -12.15 40.31
N MET A 271 15.56 -11.91 40.13
CA MET A 271 14.91 -10.67 40.58
C MET A 271 13.71 -10.87 41.52
N SER A 272 13.79 -11.83 42.44
CA SER A 272 12.82 -11.99 43.53
C SER A 272 13.52 -12.16 44.88
N SER A 273 14.01 -11.06 45.45
CA SER A 273 14.08 -10.86 46.90
C SER A 273 14.35 -9.40 47.21
N ASP A 274 13.31 -8.65 47.59
CA ASP A 274 13.40 -7.69 48.69
C ASP A 274 11.97 -7.35 49.16
N GLU A 275 11.65 -7.80 50.36
CA GLU A 275 10.43 -7.56 51.12
C GLU A 275 10.89 -6.77 52.35
N GLU A 276 10.43 -5.53 52.56
CA GLU A 276 10.43 -4.91 53.89
C GLU A 276 9.46 -3.69 53.96
N ASP A 277 8.47 -3.86 54.84
CA ASP A 277 7.70 -2.91 55.66
C ASP A 277 7.51 -1.44 55.25
N GLU A 278 6.24 -1.00 55.23
CA GLU A 278 5.86 0.31 55.78
C GLU A 278 4.37 0.36 56.18
N GLU A 279 4.09 0.08 57.46
CA GLU A 279 2.93 0.59 58.18
C GLU A 279 3.23 2.02 58.67
N LYS A 280 2.51 3.02 58.16
CA LYS A 280 1.97 4.14 58.96
C LYS A 280 0.87 4.92 58.26
#